data_AF-X1SSM9-F1
#
_entry.id   AF-X1SSM9-F1
#
_cell.length_a   1.000
_cell.length_b   1.000
_cell.length_c   1.000
_cell.angle_alpha   90.00
_cell.angle_beta   90.00
_cell.angle_gamma   90.00
#
_symmetry.space_group_name_H-M   'P 1'
#
loop_
_entity.id
_entity.type
_entity.pdbx_description
1 polymer ?
#
loop_
_entity_poly.entity_id
_entity_poly.type
_entity_poly.pdbx_seq_one_letter_code
_entity_poly.pdbx_strand_id
1 'polypeptide(L)'
;EESRDGRSGRKNVSIILTDRTPPWDKGVEIKRWNCYGCFPKWWSLSELNNESDNMLTEEMVIAVEWFEEKEPTTYVPVKSSYSKIPRE
;
A
#
# COMPACT_ATOMS: atom_id res chain seq x y z
N GLU A 1 -0.66 -26.85 18.39
CA GLU A 1 -1.13 -25.90 17.36
C GLU A 1 0.06 -25.47 16.52
N GLU A 2 -0.13 -25.47 15.21
CA GLU A 2 0.81 -25.36 14.09
C GLU A 2 2.00 -24.38 14.27
N SER A 3 3.24 -24.63 13.86
CA SER A 3 4.00 -25.82 13.48
C SER A 3 5.48 -25.42 13.59
N ARG A 4 6.33 -26.35 14.03
CA ARG A 4 7.80 -26.22 14.16
C ARG A 4 8.55 -26.24 12.82
N ASP A 5 7.86 -25.97 11.72
CA ASP A 5 8.49 -25.71 10.43
C ASP A 5 8.67 -24.21 10.30
N GLY A 6 9.92 -23.75 10.14
CA GLY A 6 10.31 -22.34 10.12
C GLY A 6 9.70 -21.48 9.01
N ARG A 7 8.59 -21.91 8.38
CA ARG A 7 7.72 -21.19 7.46
C ARG A 7 6.44 -20.65 8.13
N SER A 8 6.10 -21.11 9.33
CA SER A 8 4.96 -20.60 10.11
C SER A 8 5.24 -19.16 10.55
N GLY A 9 4.61 -18.18 9.90
CA GLY A 9 4.73 -16.76 10.25
C GLY A 9 5.03 -15.80 9.10
N ARG A 10 5.39 -16.31 7.92
CA ARG A 10 5.58 -15.46 6.74
C ARG A 10 4.25 -14.98 6.15
N LYS A 11 4.24 -13.75 5.65
CA LYS A 11 3.09 -13.13 4.98
C LYS A 11 3.51 -12.50 3.65
N ASN A 12 2.59 -12.39 2.71
CA ASN A 12 2.80 -11.57 1.51
C ASN A 12 2.16 -10.20 1.76
N VAL A 13 2.85 -9.14 1.37
CA VAL A 13 2.42 -7.75 1.55
C VAL A 13 2.39 -7.07 0.19
N SER A 14 1.33 -6.32 -0.09
CA SER A 14 1.25 -5.47 -1.28
C SER A 14 1.21 -4.01 -0.84
N ILE A 15 2.11 -3.20 -1.42
CA ILE A 15 2.14 -1.75 -1.24
C ILE A 15 1.61 -1.14 -2.54
N ILE A 16 0.60 -0.29 -2.44
CA ILE A 16 -0.09 0.30 -3.60
C ILE A 16 0.02 1.82 -3.49
N LEU A 17 0.61 2.45 -4.50
CA LEU A 17 0.58 3.89 -4.68
C LEU A 17 -0.67 4.25 -5.49
N THR A 18 -1.53 5.08 -4.90
CA THR A 18 -2.78 5.51 -5.52
C THR A 18 -2.78 7.01 -5.81
N ASP A 19 -3.22 7.41 -7.00
CA ASP A 19 -3.59 8.80 -7.31
C ASP A 19 -4.90 9.14 -6.59
N ARG A 20 -4.91 10.23 -5.82
CA ARG A 20 -6.11 10.75 -5.14
C ARG A 20 -6.67 12.01 -5.80
N THR A 21 -6.33 12.25 -7.07
CA THR A 21 -6.95 13.32 -7.86
C THR A 21 -8.49 13.14 -7.83
N PRO A 22 -9.27 14.20 -7.57
CA PRO A 22 -10.72 14.11 -7.52
C PRO A 22 -11.30 13.41 -8.75
N PRO A 23 -12.25 12.47 -8.56
CA PRO A 23 -12.95 12.19 -7.32
C PRO A 23 -12.15 11.26 -6.37
N TRP A 24 -11.96 11.72 -5.13
CA TRP A 24 -11.04 11.19 -4.11
C TRP A 24 -11.39 9.78 -3.59
N ASP A 25 -12.59 9.30 -3.89
CA ASP A 25 -13.14 8.01 -3.49
C ASP A 25 -12.72 6.85 -4.41
N LYS A 26 -12.11 7.13 -5.57
CA LYS A 26 -11.81 6.12 -6.60
C LYS A 26 -10.33 5.87 -6.83
N GLY A 27 -9.50 6.19 -5.84
CA GLY A 27 -8.04 6.23 -5.91
C GLY A 27 -7.45 5.29 -6.96
N VAL A 28 -6.90 5.85 -8.03
CA VAL A 28 -6.42 5.07 -9.17
C VAL A 28 -5.06 4.48 -8.82
N GLU A 29 -4.90 3.17 -8.93
CA GLU A 29 -3.59 2.54 -8.74
C GLU A 29 -2.60 3.03 -9.80
N ILE A 30 -1.58 3.77 -9.35
CA ILE A 30 -0.45 4.22 -10.17
C ILE A 30 0.59 3.11 -10.24
N LYS A 31 0.82 2.43 -9.11
CA LYS A 31 1.92 1.47 -8.99
C LYS A 31 1.69 0.50 -7.85
N ARG A 32 2.19 -0.72 -8.01
CA ARG A 32 2.13 -1.76 -6.97
C ARG A 32 3.45 -2.49 -6.81
N TRP A 33 3.78 -2.75 -5.56
CA TRP A 33 4.88 -3.61 -5.16
C TRP A 33 4.33 -4.80 -4.38
N ASN A 34 4.69 -6.01 -4.81
CA ASN A 34 4.37 -7.24 -4.10
C ASN A 34 5.63 -7.77 -3.42
N CYS A 35 5.58 -7.87 -2.09
CA CYS A 35 6.62 -8.39 -1.24
C CYS A 35 6.20 -9.79 -0.76
N TYR A 36 6.95 -10.82 -1.13
CA TYR A 36 6.64 -12.21 -0.85
C TYR A 36 7.54 -12.77 0.25
N GLY A 37 6.97 -13.65 1.09
CA GLY A 37 7.71 -14.29 2.17
C GLY A 37 8.17 -13.32 3.25
N CYS A 38 7.39 -12.28 3.53
CA CYS A 38 7.72 -11.24 4.50
C CYS A 38 7.69 -11.77 5.93
N PHE A 39 8.67 -11.39 6.75
CA PHE A 39 8.69 -11.66 8.19
C PHE A 39 9.37 -10.53 8.97
N PRO A 40 8.95 -10.26 10.22
CA PRO A 40 9.53 -9.17 11.02
C PRO A 40 11.00 -9.48 11.38
N LYS A 41 11.86 -8.48 11.24
CA LYS A 41 13.26 -8.50 11.67
C LYS A 41 13.45 -7.76 12.99
N TRP A 42 12.79 -6.62 13.13
CA TRP A 42 12.94 -5.72 14.27
C TRP A 42 11.69 -4.85 14.43
N TRP A 43 11.42 -4.43 15.65
CA TRP A 43 10.29 -3.59 16.03
C TRP A 43 10.71 -2.65 17.16
N SER A 44 10.27 -1.40 17.09
CA SER A 44 10.45 -0.40 18.14
C SER A 44 9.20 0.47 18.31
N LEU A 45 9.13 1.07 19.48
CA LEU A 45 8.17 2.13 19.82
C LEU A 45 8.93 3.44 19.89
N SER A 46 8.31 4.52 19.43
CA SER A 46 8.82 5.87 19.64
C SER A 46 9.00 6.14 21.13
N GLU A 47 10.02 6.93 21.48
CA GLU A 47 10.26 7.30 22.87
C GLU A 47 9.04 8.01 23.47
N LEU A 48 8.66 7.59 24.68
CA LEU A 48 7.61 8.25 25.43
C LEU A 48 8.17 9.54 26.03
N ASN A 49 7.90 10.67 25.38
CA ASN A 49 8.28 11.97 25.89
C ASN A 49 7.04 12.73 26.40
N ASN A 50 7.07 13.14 27.67
CA ASN A 50 6.01 13.93 28.29
C ASN A 50 6.03 15.41 27.88
N GLU A 51 7.03 15.84 27.11
CA GLU A 51 7.22 17.25 26.70
C GLU A 51 6.62 17.57 25.32
N SER A 52 6.14 16.57 24.58
CA SER A 52 5.54 16.77 23.26
C SER A 52 4.21 16.03 23.14
N ASP A 53 3.19 16.69 22.59
CA ASP A 53 1.89 16.09 22.16
C ASP A 53 2.05 15.15 20.94
N ASN A 54 3.20 14.50 20.81
CA ASN A 54 3.49 13.61 19.71
C ASN A 54 2.72 12.30 19.89
N MET A 55 2.05 11.84 18.83
CA MET A 55 1.47 10.50 18.81
C MET A 55 2.56 9.45 18.99
N LEU A 56 2.29 8.43 19.82
CA LEU A 56 3.09 7.23 19.90
C LEU A 56 3.10 6.56 18.50
N THR A 57 4.28 6.33 17.95
CA THR A 57 4.45 5.61 16.68
C THR A 57 5.17 4.29 16.91
N GLU A 58 4.83 3.31 16.08
CA GLU A 58 5.53 2.02 16.03
C GLU A 58 6.30 1.94 14.71
N GLU A 59 7.55 1.51 14.78
CA GLU A 59 8.36 1.23 13.60
C GLU A 59 8.67 -0.26 13.54
N MET A 60 8.45 -0.88 12.37
CA MET A 60 8.75 -2.28 12.15
C MET A 60 9.57 -2.45 10.87
N VAL A 61 10.69 -3.18 10.99
CA VAL A 61 11.52 -3.57 9.86
C VAL A 61 11.15 -5.00 9.47
N ILE A 62 10.82 -5.17 8.19
CA ILE A 62 10.39 -6.45 7.62
C ILE A 62 11.45 -6.93 6.63
N ALA A 63 11.89 -8.18 6.75
CA ALA A 63 12.66 -8.83 5.70
C ALA A 63 11.71 -9.40 4.64
N VAL A 64 12.12 -9.27 3.37
CA VAL A 64 11.38 -9.73 2.21
C VAL A 64 12.24 -10.74 1.46
N GLU A 65 11.68 -11.90 1.13
CA GLU A 65 12.41 -12.94 0.40
C GLU A 65 12.42 -12.69 -1.11
N TRP A 66 11.30 -12.20 -1.65
CA TRP A 66 11.18 -11.86 -3.06
C TRP A 66 10.31 -10.61 -3.26
N PHE A 67 10.66 -9.80 -4.26
CA PHE A 67 9.99 -8.55 -4.58
C PHE A 67 9.65 -8.50 -6.06
N GLU A 68 8.42 -8.10 -6.37
CA GLU A 68 7.94 -7.86 -7.72
C GLU A 68 7.31 -6.46 -7.81
N GLU A 69 7.77 -5.67 -8.78
CA GLU A 69 7.15 -4.42 -9.15
C GLU A 69 6.20 -4.63 -10.33
N LYS A 70 4.96 -4.15 -10.21
CA LYS A 70 3.96 -4.20 -11.28
C LYS A 70 3.66 -2.80 -11.79
N GLU A 71 3.72 -2.66 -13.11
CA GLU A 71 3.18 -1.52 -13.84
C GLU A 71 1.64 -1.50 -13.67
N PRO A 72 1.02 -0.30 -13.64
CA PRO A 72 -0.42 -0.18 -13.55
C PRO A 72 -1.08 -0.87 -14.74
N THR A 73 -2.12 -1.68 -14.48
CA THR A 73 -2.95 -2.25 -15.54
C THR A 73 -3.73 -1.13 -16.21
N THR A 74 -3.15 -0.60 -17.28
CA THR A 74 -3.71 0.25 -18.34
C THR A 74 -4.78 1.25 -17.87
N TYR A 75 -4.35 2.51 -17.69
CA TYR A 75 -5.24 3.67 -17.65
C TYR A 75 -6.10 3.69 -18.92
N VAL A 76 -7.40 3.40 -18.79
CA VAL A 76 -8.38 3.73 -19.83
C VAL A 76 -8.95 5.10 -19.45
N PRO A 77 -8.50 6.20 -20.07
CA PRO A 77 -9.19 7.47 -19.87
C PRO A 77 -10.63 7.26 -20.34
N VAL A 78 -11.58 7.40 -19.44
CA VAL A 78 -12.99 7.52 -19.80
C VAL A 78 -13.06 8.74 -20.69
N LYS A 79 -13.14 8.55 -22.01
CA LYS A 79 -13.47 9.62 -22.95
C LYS A 79 -14.83 10.14 -22.51
N SER A 80 -14.82 11.29 -21.85
CA SER A 80 -16.03 12.03 -21.51
C SER A 80 -16.68 12.48 -22.82
N SER A 81 -17.59 11.67 -23.34
CA SER A 81 -18.44 12.02 -24.48
C SER A 81 -19.56 12.92 -23.97
N TYR A 82 -19.24 14.19 -23.69
CA TYR A 82 -20.27 15.23 -23.69
C TYR A 82 -20.72 15.43 -25.14
N SER A 83 -21.74 14.70 -25.56
CA SER A 83 -22.50 15.03 -26.75
C SER A 83 -23.14 16.39 -26.53
N LYS A 84 -22.72 17.39 -27.30
CA LYS A 84 -23.37 18.70 -27.36
C LYS A 84 -24.84 18.48 -27.74
N ILE A 85 -25.75 18.76 -26.83
CA ILE A 85 -27.18 18.87 -27.14
C ILE A 85 -27.33 20.10 -28.06
N PRO A 86 -27.87 19.97 -29.28
CA PRO A 86 -28.21 21.12 -30.09
C PRO A 86 -29.30 21.92 -29.37
N ARG A 87 -29.07 23.23 -29.17
CA ARG A 87 -30.16 24.12 -28.79
C ARG A 87 -30.93 24.45 -30.07
N GLU A 88 -32.20 24.06 -30.11
CA GLU A 88 -33.19 24.63 -31.04
C GLU A 88 -33.51 26.08 -30.69
#